data_AF-A0A2E9N1I4-F1
#
_entry.id   AF-A0A2E9N1I4-F1
#
_cell.length_a   1.000
_cell.length_b   1.000
_cell.length_c   1.000
_cell.angle_alpha   90.00
_cell.angle_beta   90.00
_cell.angle_gamma   90.00
#
_symmetry.space_group_name_H-M   'P 1'
#
loop_
_entity.id
_entity.type
_entity.pdbx_description
1 polymer ?
#
loop_
_entity_poly.entity_id
_entity_poly.type
_entity_poly.pdbx_seq_one_letter_code
_entity_poly.pdbx_strand_id
1 'polypeptide(L)'
;MTLAIFSSTGAQAQGTPLAVELLPLGKDLGLRSGQTVTPAYEGWYENEDGSIALSFGYYNRNSQEVLNIPVGSANRIIGAPNGADDQGQPTEFDIERHWGVFTVNIPADFDGEIAWHLENQGKVFEVPANRHTDFIIDAIVGDANGNFPPQIRFSEGGPIGVGPGGITAGPMHAKVGEPLAVQAWASDDGKVSGIAAMFVGQSGATPPVDITWFKHQGPGQVSFSEPTAKIPAAGGSTTTDVIFSEAGEYLLRARVTDLGGPEMAGHSQCCWTNSFVKVSVSN
;
A
#
# COMPACT_ATOMS: atom_id res chain seq x y z
N MET A 1 -46.24 56.81 -27.49
CA MET A 1 -45.84 55.66 -28.32
C MET A 1 -45.19 54.67 -27.35
N THR A 2 -45.98 53.71 -26.86
CA THR A 2 -45.65 52.91 -25.68
C THR A 2 -45.06 51.58 -26.13
N LEU A 3 -43.84 51.27 -25.67
CA LEU A 3 -43.06 50.11 -26.07
C LEU A 3 -43.49 48.89 -25.25
N ALA A 4 -44.00 47.84 -25.91
CA ALA A 4 -44.35 46.58 -25.26
C ALA A 4 -43.10 45.68 -25.16
N ILE A 5 -42.80 45.20 -23.96
CA ILE A 5 -41.71 44.25 -23.68
C ILE A 5 -42.32 42.84 -23.75
N PHE A 6 -41.83 42.00 -24.65
CA PHE A 6 -42.13 40.57 -24.66
C PHE A 6 -41.20 39.84 -23.68
N SER A 7 -41.78 39.18 -22.69
CA SER A 7 -41.10 38.23 -21.81
C SER A 7 -41.02 36.87 -22.49
N SER A 8 -39.80 36.39 -22.75
CA SER A 8 -39.55 35.02 -23.18
C SER A 8 -39.45 34.10 -21.96
N THR A 9 -40.41 33.18 -21.82
CA THR A 9 -40.32 32.06 -20.88
C THR A 9 -39.36 31.02 -21.42
N GLY A 10 -38.13 30.98 -20.89
CA GLY A 10 -37.19 29.89 -21.14
C GLY A 10 -37.63 28.65 -20.35
N ALA A 11 -37.96 27.57 -21.06
CA ALA A 11 -38.17 26.26 -20.44
C ALA A 11 -36.82 25.75 -19.90
N GLN A 12 -36.72 25.60 -18.57
CA GLN A 12 -35.61 24.86 -17.97
C GLN A 12 -35.93 23.37 -18.09
N ALA A 13 -35.20 22.67 -18.95
CA ALA A 13 -35.15 21.22 -18.95
C ALA A 13 -34.48 20.75 -17.64
N GLN A 14 -35.28 20.34 -16.66
CA GLN A 14 -34.79 19.59 -15.50
C GLN A 14 -34.55 18.14 -15.95
N GLY A 15 -33.40 17.89 -16.56
CA GLY A 15 -32.90 16.53 -16.68
C GLY A 15 -32.53 16.04 -15.29
N THR A 16 -33.20 15.00 -14.80
CA THR A 16 -32.72 14.24 -13.64
C THR A 16 -31.35 13.69 -14.04
N PRO A 17 -30.25 14.01 -13.32
CA PRO A 17 -28.97 13.38 -13.63
C PRO A 17 -29.17 11.87 -13.44
N LEU A 18 -28.97 11.11 -14.53
CA LEU A 18 -28.86 9.67 -14.43
C LEU A 18 -27.71 9.39 -13.46
N ALA A 19 -27.97 8.58 -12.44
CA ALA A 19 -26.88 8.01 -11.66
C ALA A 19 -25.97 7.29 -12.66
N VAL A 20 -24.79 7.86 -12.88
CA VAL A 20 -23.72 7.10 -13.52
C VAL A 20 -23.43 5.99 -12.53
N GLU A 21 -24.03 4.83 -12.76
CA GLU A 21 -23.64 3.63 -12.04
C GLU A 21 -22.18 3.41 -12.45
N LEU A 22 -21.28 3.84 -11.57
CA LEU A 22 -19.85 3.58 -11.69
C LEU A 22 -19.73 2.11 -12.05
N LEU A 23 -19.19 1.83 -13.24
CA LEU A 23 -18.78 0.47 -13.58
C LEU A 23 -17.98 -0.06 -12.37
N PRO A 24 -18.15 -1.33 -11.96
CA PRO A 24 -17.60 -1.83 -10.70
C PRO A 24 -16.09 -1.57 -10.52
N LEU A 25 -15.37 -1.33 -11.63
CA LEU A 25 -13.94 -1.04 -11.66
C LEU A 25 -13.59 0.37 -12.18
N GLY A 26 -14.54 1.16 -12.70
CA GLY A 26 -14.27 2.46 -13.32
C GLY A 26 -13.99 3.56 -12.30
N LYS A 27 -13.06 4.47 -12.62
CA LYS A 27 -12.84 5.73 -11.89
C LYS A 27 -13.61 6.84 -12.58
N ASP A 28 -14.49 7.53 -11.85
CA ASP A 28 -15.09 8.78 -12.33
C ASP A 28 -14.11 9.92 -12.03
N LEU A 29 -13.57 10.51 -13.11
CA LEU A 29 -12.61 11.62 -13.03
C LEU A 29 -13.27 12.93 -12.57
N GLY A 30 -14.60 13.05 -12.64
CA GLY A 30 -15.36 14.19 -12.14
C GLY A 30 -15.56 14.17 -10.63
N LEU A 31 -15.39 13.02 -9.97
CA LEU A 31 -15.55 12.86 -8.52
C LEU A 31 -14.19 12.82 -7.82
N ARG A 32 -14.06 13.60 -6.74
CA ARG A 32 -12.83 13.66 -5.92
C ARG A 32 -12.90 12.78 -4.67
N SER A 33 -14.12 12.49 -4.21
CA SER A 33 -14.46 11.67 -3.05
C SER A 33 -15.74 10.85 -3.33
N GLY A 34 -16.07 9.91 -2.45
CA GLY A 34 -17.26 9.05 -2.50
C GLY A 34 -17.12 7.83 -3.41
N GLN A 35 -15.94 7.59 -3.99
CA GLN A 35 -15.66 6.43 -4.84
C GLN A 35 -15.15 5.24 -4.02
N THR A 36 -15.17 4.06 -4.62
CA THR A 36 -14.81 2.81 -3.97
C THR A 36 -13.30 2.60 -3.88
N VAL A 37 -12.91 1.86 -2.84
CA VAL A 37 -11.63 1.16 -2.76
C VAL A 37 -11.85 -0.31 -3.12
N THR A 38 -10.96 -0.88 -3.94
CA THR A 38 -11.02 -2.30 -4.29
C THR A 38 -9.73 -3.01 -3.92
N PRO A 39 -9.80 -4.21 -3.29
CA PRO A 39 -8.62 -5.05 -3.12
C PRO A 39 -8.12 -5.55 -4.47
N ALA A 40 -6.85 -5.94 -4.51
CA ALA A 40 -6.18 -6.51 -5.67
C ALA A 40 -5.28 -7.65 -5.19
N TYR A 41 -5.38 -8.81 -5.84
CA TYR A 41 -4.41 -9.89 -5.66
C TYR A 41 -3.27 -9.65 -6.63
N GLU A 42 -2.05 -9.51 -6.12
CA GLU A 42 -0.86 -9.26 -6.94
C GLU A 42 -0.27 -10.57 -7.45
N GLY A 43 -0.47 -11.67 -6.70
CA GLY A 43 0.16 -12.96 -6.95
C GLY A 43 0.82 -13.52 -5.69
N TRP A 44 1.72 -14.48 -5.87
CA TRP A 44 2.39 -15.17 -4.77
C TRP A 44 3.88 -15.41 -5.04
N TYR A 45 4.65 -15.57 -3.98
CA TYR A 45 6.06 -15.95 -4.02
C TYR A 45 6.42 -16.85 -2.83
N GLU A 46 7.53 -17.56 -2.93
CA GLU A 46 8.05 -18.40 -1.85
C GLU A 46 8.94 -17.60 -0.90
N ASN A 47 8.73 -17.79 0.40
CA ASN A 47 9.61 -17.28 1.45
C ASN A 47 10.85 -18.19 1.56
N GLU A 48 11.92 -17.70 2.21
CA GLU A 48 13.16 -18.48 2.41
C GLU A 48 12.95 -19.79 3.19
N ASP A 49 11.94 -19.83 4.06
CA ASP A 49 11.58 -21.02 4.86
C ASP A 49 10.70 -22.03 4.09
N GLY A 50 10.40 -21.76 2.81
CA GLY A 50 9.56 -22.57 1.95
C GLY A 50 8.06 -22.35 2.12
N SER A 51 7.61 -21.48 3.03
CA SER A 51 6.21 -21.03 3.07
C SER A 51 5.87 -20.15 1.87
N ILE A 52 4.58 -19.97 1.58
CA ILE A 52 4.11 -19.15 0.46
C ILE A 52 3.56 -17.83 1.00
N ALA A 53 4.00 -16.71 0.44
CA ALA A 53 3.46 -15.38 0.68
C ALA A 53 2.45 -15.01 -0.42
N LEU A 54 1.19 -14.81 -0.04
CA LEU A 54 0.13 -14.30 -0.92
C LEU A 54 0.10 -12.77 -0.83
N SER A 55 0.42 -12.08 -1.92
CA SER A 55 0.57 -10.62 -1.97
C SER A 55 -0.71 -9.93 -2.39
N PHE A 56 -1.10 -8.90 -1.65
CA PHE A 56 -2.33 -8.13 -1.91
C PHE A 56 -2.05 -6.64 -1.90
N GLY A 57 -2.70 -5.89 -2.78
CA GLY A 57 -2.72 -4.44 -2.82
C GLY A 57 -4.15 -3.90 -2.93
N TYR A 58 -4.30 -2.60 -3.15
CA TYR A 58 -5.60 -1.99 -3.38
C TYR A 58 -5.53 -0.83 -4.35
N TYR A 59 -6.68 -0.46 -4.91
CA TYR A 59 -6.85 0.79 -5.65
C TYR A 59 -7.94 1.65 -5.02
N ASN A 60 -7.56 2.82 -4.51
CA ASN A 60 -8.47 3.87 -4.11
C ASN A 60 -8.74 4.80 -5.29
N ARG A 61 -9.98 4.81 -5.77
CA ARG A 61 -10.38 5.61 -6.94
C ARG A 61 -10.53 7.09 -6.65
N ASN A 62 -10.62 7.45 -5.37
CA ASN A 62 -10.68 8.85 -4.97
C ASN A 62 -9.38 9.58 -5.30
N SER A 63 -9.47 10.88 -5.52
CA SER A 63 -8.30 11.74 -5.73
C SER A 63 -8.00 12.63 -4.52
N GLN A 64 -8.88 12.65 -3.51
CA GLN A 64 -8.71 13.45 -2.30
C GLN A 64 -9.15 12.75 -1.01
N GLU A 65 -9.91 11.66 -1.10
CA GLU A 65 -10.44 10.97 0.08
C GLU A 65 -9.59 9.73 0.42
N VAL A 66 -9.08 9.73 1.64
CA VAL A 66 -8.51 8.55 2.32
C VAL A 66 -9.64 7.84 3.05
N LEU A 67 -9.81 6.54 2.82
CA LEU A 67 -10.85 5.77 3.52
C LEU A 67 -10.25 5.08 4.74
N ASN A 68 -11.02 5.06 5.83
CA ASN A 68 -10.70 4.30 7.03
C ASN A 68 -11.72 3.16 7.21
N ILE A 69 -11.28 1.92 7.05
CA ILE A 69 -12.10 0.71 7.17
C ILE A 69 -11.40 -0.24 8.14
N PRO A 70 -11.80 -0.25 9.43
CA PRO A 70 -11.18 -1.09 10.45
C PRO A 70 -11.29 -2.58 10.12
N VAL A 71 -10.35 -3.38 10.63
CA VAL A 71 -10.47 -4.84 10.57
C VAL A 71 -11.77 -5.28 11.23
N GLY A 72 -12.49 -6.18 10.56
CA GLY A 72 -13.77 -6.71 11.02
C GLY A 72 -14.58 -7.24 9.85
N SER A 73 -15.90 -7.30 10.00
CA SER A 73 -16.77 -7.84 8.95
C SER A 73 -16.59 -7.12 7.61
N ALA A 74 -16.39 -5.81 7.59
CA ALA A 74 -16.18 -5.07 6.33
C ALA A 74 -14.76 -5.16 5.77
N ASN A 75 -13.77 -5.67 6.51
CA ASN A 75 -12.37 -5.74 6.08
C ASN A 75 -11.67 -6.92 6.78
N ARG A 76 -11.66 -8.09 6.14
CA ARG A 76 -11.12 -9.33 6.72
C ARG A 76 -10.50 -10.24 5.68
N ILE A 77 -9.57 -11.07 6.12
CA ILE A 77 -9.08 -12.21 5.35
C ILE A 77 -9.93 -13.44 5.68
N ILE A 78 -10.53 -14.01 4.65
CA ILE A 78 -11.28 -15.26 4.72
C ILE A 78 -10.32 -16.42 4.49
N GLY A 79 -10.43 -17.46 5.32
CA GLY A 79 -9.71 -18.72 5.15
C GLY A 79 -8.27 -18.74 5.69
N ALA A 80 -7.82 -17.67 6.35
CA ALA A 80 -6.47 -17.60 6.92
C ALA A 80 -6.13 -18.84 7.78
N PRO A 81 -4.91 -19.42 7.69
CA PRO A 81 -4.58 -20.67 8.38
C PRO A 81 -4.73 -20.62 9.91
N ASN A 82 -4.51 -19.44 10.52
CA ASN A 82 -4.67 -19.21 11.95
C ASN A 82 -6.13 -18.85 12.34
N GLY A 83 -7.04 -18.77 11.38
CA GLY A 83 -8.44 -18.39 11.57
C GLY A 83 -8.69 -16.92 11.92
N ALA A 84 -7.67 -16.07 11.92
CA ALA A 84 -7.83 -14.66 12.27
C ALA A 84 -8.23 -13.81 11.07
N ASP A 85 -9.20 -12.91 11.27
CA ASP A 85 -9.61 -11.93 10.25
C ASP A 85 -8.48 -10.95 9.90
N ASP A 86 -7.62 -10.63 10.87
CA ASP A 86 -6.45 -9.75 10.70
C ASP A 86 -5.21 -10.56 10.32
N GLN A 87 -4.71 -10.34 9.12
CA GLN A 87 -3.40 -10.84 8.66
C GLN A 87 -2.44 -9.68 8.33
N GLY A 88 -2.73 -8.47 8.82
CA GLY A 88 -1.95 -7.27 8.51
C GLY A 88 -2.46 -6.50 7.30
N GLN A 89 -3.71 -6.69 6.87
CA GLN A 89 -4.33 -5.85 5.85
C GLN A 89 -4.47 -4.39 6.32
N PRO A 90 -4.37 -3.38 5.44
CA PRO A 90 -4.50 -1.98 5.85
C PRO A 90 -5.90 -1.67 6.36
N THR A 91 -6.01 -0.74 7.29
CA THR A 91 -7.27 -0.08 7.66
C THR A 91 -7.36 1.35 7.15
N GLU A 92 -6.25 1.95 6.73
CA GLU A 92 -6.21 3.24 6.06
C GLU A 92 -5.85 3.04 4.59
N PHE A 93 -6.72 3.55 3.70
CA PHE A 93 -6.61 3.39 2.26
C PHE A 93 -6.35 4.75 1.64
N ASP A 94 -5.07 5.08 1.50
CA ASP A 94 -4.61 6.26 0.79
C ASP A 94 -5.10 6.29 -0.66
N ILE A 95 -5.08 7.47 -1.27
CA ILE A 95 -5.49 7.65 -2.66
C ILE A 95 -4.57 6.87 -3.62
N GLU A 96 -5.06 6.64 -4.84
CA GLU A 96 -4.31 5.95 -5.90
C GLU A 96 -4.08 4.45 -5.62
N ARG A 97 -3.10 3.86 -6.31
CA ARG A 97 -2.83 2.43 -6.33
C ARG A 97 -1.69 2.13 -5.39
N HIS A 98 -1.88 1.14 -4.53
CA HIS A 98 -0.81 0.65 -3.66
C HIS A 98 -0.65 -0.85 -3.86
N TRP A 99 0.53 -1.24 -4.36
CA TRP A 99 0.89 -2.62 -4.72
C TRP A 99 1.45 -3.39 -3.54
N GLY A 100 1.06 -4.67 -3.43
CA GLY A 100 1.54 -5.66 -2.45
C GLY A 100 1.76 -5.07 -1.06
N VAL A 101 0.72 -4.42 -0.52
CA VAL A 101 0.74 -3.63 0.71
C VAL A 101 0.89 -4.48 1.97
N PHE A 102 0.55 -5.76 1.88
CA PHE A 102 0.77 -6.78 2.90
C PHE A 102 0.77 -8.16 2.22
N THR A 103 1.13 -9.18 3.00
CA THR A 103 1.08 -10.57 2.56
C THR A 103 0.35 -11.44 3.57
N VAL A 104 -0.27 -12.52 3.10
CA VAL A 104 -0.77 -13.61 3.94
C VAL A 104 0.14 -14.81 3.74
N ASN A 105 0.86 -15.20 4.79
CA ASN A 105 1.74 -16.36 4.75
C ASN A 105 0.96 -17.65 5.02
N ILE A 106 1.15 -18.64 4.16
CA ILE A 106 0.53 -19.96 4.27
C ILE A 106 1.60 -21.06 4.21
N PRO A 107 1.37 -22.22 4.85
CA PRO A 107 2.20 -23.40 4.64
C PRO A 107 2.26 -23.82 3.17
N ALA A 108 3.37 -24.41 2.72
CA ALA A 108 3.53 -24.88 1.34
C ALA A 108 2.47 -25.90 0.92
N ASP A 109 2.03 -26.75 1.86
CA ASP A 109 1.04 -27.80 1.70
C ASP A 109 -0.40 -27.35 2.02
N PHE A 110 -0.64 -26.05 2.19
CA PHE A 110 -1.97 -25.51 2.43
C PHE A 110 -2.91 -25.80 1.24
N ASP A 111 -4.13 -26.26 1.52
CA ASP A 111 -5.13 -26.66 0.50
C ASP A 111 -6.43 -25.85 0.59
N GLY A 112 -6.47 -24.82 1.43
CA GLY A 112 -7.61 -23.93 1.57
C GLY A 112 -7.64 -22.78 0.56
N GLU A 113 -8.78 -22.09 0.51
CA GLU A 113 -8.94 -20.84 -0.22
C GLU A 113 -8.67 -19.65 0.71
N ILE A 114 -7.98 -18.64 0.20
CA ILE A 114 -7.75 -17.37 0.89
C ILE A 114 -8.39 -16.27 0.05
N ALA A 115 -9.14 -15.37 0.69
CA ALA A 115 -9.67 -14.19 0.01
C ALA A 115 -9.59 -12.94 0.90
N TRP A 116 -9.34 -11.78 0.29
CA TRP A 116 -9.53 -10.51 0.96
C TRP A 116 -10.94 -9.97 0.69
N HIS A 117 -11.74 -9.88 1.75
CA HIS A 117 -13.09 -9.32 1.74
C HIS A 117 -13.05 -7.86 2.18
N LEU A 118 -13.63 -6.97 1.35
CA LEU A 118 -13.71 -5.53 1.60
C LEU A 118 -15.10 -4.99 1.24
N GLU A 119 -15.73 -4.28 2.18
CA GLU A 119 -16.99 -3.57 1.96
C GLU A 119 -16.80 -2.07 2.14
N ASN A 120 -17.20 -1.29 1.14
CA ASN A 120 -17.18 0.16 1.22
C ASN A 120 -18.13 0.77 0.18
N GLN A 121 -18.61 1.98 0.47
CA GLN A 121 -19.50 2.73 -0.42
C GLN A 121 -20.70 1.91 -0.93
N GLY A 122 -21.26 1.05 -0.08
CA GLY A 122 -22.40 0.19 -0.40
C GLY A 122 -22.10 -0.95 -1.37
N LYS A 123 -20.82 -1.27 -1.61
CA LYS A 123 -20.36 -2.38 -2.45
C LYS A 123 -19.57 -3.39 -1.62
N VAL A 124 -19.62 -4.64 -2.08
CA VAL A 124 -18.88 -5.77 -1.51
C VAL A 124 -17.87 -6.22 -2.57
N PHE A 125 -16.62 -6.37 -2.16
CA PHE A 125 -15.53 -6.89 -2.97
C PHE A 125 -14.91 -8.08 -2.25
N GLU A 126 -14.73 -9.18 -2.97
CA GLU A 126 -14.02 -10.35 -2.48
C GLU A 126 -13.02 -10.75 -3.55
N VAL A 127 -11.73 -10.74 -3.20
CA VAL A 127 -10.64 -11.08 -4.12
C VAL A 127 -9.93 -12.32 -3.62
N PRO A 128 -10.14 -13.48 -4.27
CA PRO A 128 -9.45 -14.72 -3.90
C PRO A 128 -8.00 -14.69 -4.36
N ALA A 129 -7.12 -15.29 -3.55
CA ALA A 129 -5.78 -15.65 -3.98
C ALA A 129 -5.81 -16.85 -4.91
N ASN A 130 -4.93 -16.86 -5.90
CA ASN A 130 -4.73 -17.97 -6.82
C ASN A 130 -3.27 -18.42 -6.80
N ARG A 131 -3.04 -19.69 -6.48
CA ARG A 131 -1.70 -20.30 -6.37
C ARG A 131 -1.23 -20.98 -7.67
N HIS A 132 -1.98 -20.82 -8.77
CA HIS A 132 -1.51 -21.28 -10.07
C HIS A 132 -0.20 -20.58 -10.43
N THR A 133 0.67 -21.27 -11.17
CA THR A 133 2.02 -20.77 -11.51
C THR A 133 2.00 -19.48 -12.33
N ASP A 134 0.90 -19.20 -13.02
CA ASP A 134 0.70 -17.95 -13.77
C ASP A 134 0.57 -16.71 -12.86
N PHE A 135 0.38 -16.91 -11.55
CA PHE A 135 0.31 -15.86 -10.54
C PHE A 135 1.58 -15.76 -9.69
N ILE A 136 2.66 -16.45 -10.07
CA ILE A 136 3.97 -16.25 -9.43
C ILE A 136 4.47 -14.84 -9.77
N ILE A 137 4.95 -14.12 -8.75
CA ILE A 137 5.50 -12.77 -8.91
C ILE A 137 6.99 -12.72 -8.62
N ASP A 138 7.68 -11.81 -9.31
CA ASP A 138 9.12 -11.55 -9.21
C ASP A 138 9.49 -10.63 -8.04
N ALA A 139 8.83 -10.83 -6.90
CA ALA A 139 8.87 -9.94 -5.73
C ALA A 139 10.22 -9.91 -5.00
N ILE A 140 11.01 -10.99 -5.07
CA ILE A 140 12.27 -11.16 -4.35
C ILE A 140 13.49 -11.03 -5.29
N VAL A 141 13.35 -11.45 -6.54
CA VAL A 141 14.40 -11.31 -7.57
C VAL A 141 13.71 -10.93 -8.87
N GLY A 142 13.97 -9.72 -9.37
CA GLY A 142 13.38 -9.21 -10.61
C GLY A 142 13.88 -9.96 -11.86
N ASP A 143 12.97 -10.14 -12.82
CA ASP A 143 13.03 -11.18 -13.88
C ASP A 143 14.20 -11.12 -14.88
N ALA A 144 14.92 -9.99 -15.03
CA ALA A 144 15.85 -9.81 -16.17
C ALA A 144 17.32 -9.53 -15.81
N ASN A 145 17.60 -8.80 -14.72
CA ASN A 145 18.96 -8.37 -14.35
C ASN A 145 19.36 -8.83 -12.93
N GLY A 146 18.53 -9.65 -12.28
CA GLY A 146 18.69 -10.03 -10.88
C GLY A 146 18.68 -8.80 -9.96
N ASN A 147 17.75 -7.88 -10.19
CA ASN A 147 17.51 -6.74 -9.29
C ASN A 147 16.84 -7.28 -8.02
N PHE A 148 17.39 -6.98 -6.86
CA PHE A 148 16.77 -7.34 -5.58
C PHE A 148 15.92 -6.17 -5.08
N PRO A 149 14.83 -6.43 -4.34
CA PRO A 149 14.11 -5.35 -3.69
C PRO A 149 15.00 -4.68 -2.63
N PRO A 150 14.84 -3.36 -2.39
CA PRO A 150 15.58 -2.66 -1.36
C PRO A 150 15.45 -3.34 0.00
N GLN A 151 16.52 -3.39 0.76
CA GLN A 151 16.53 -3.95 2.10
C GLN A 151 16.15 -2.88 3.12
N ILE A 152 15.42 -3.26 4.16
CA ILE A 152 15.11 -2.38 5.31
C ILE A 152 15.26 -3.11 6.64
N ARG A 153 15.69 -2.39 7.68
CA ARG A 153 15.69 -2.86 9.07
C ARG A 153 15.43 -1.71 10.04
N PHE A 154 14.93 -2.03 11.24
CA PHE A 154 14.59 -1.05 12.28
C PHE A 154 15.51 -1.08 13.50
N SER A 155 16.58 -1.89 13.45
CA SER A 155 17.64 -1.89 14.44
C SER A 155 18.99 -2.23 13.80
N GLU A 156 20.06 -1.73 14.39
CA GLU A 156 21.41 -2.05 13.93
C GLU A 156 21.69 -3.55 14.11
N GLY A 157 22.02 -4.24 13.01
CA GLY A 157 22.24 -5.70 13.01
C GLY A 157 20.97 -6.54 13.20
N GLY A 158 19.78 -5.93 13.18
CA GLY A 158 18.51 -6.64 13.27
C GLY A 158 18.14 -7.41 11.99
N PRO A 159 16.98 -8.10 12.01
CA PRO A 159 16.41 -8.73 10.83
C PRO A 159 16.29 -7.76 9.66
N ILE A 160 16.46 -8.28 8.44
CA ILE A 160 16.33 -7.51 7.21
C ILE A 160 15.02 -7.91 6.54
N GLY A 161 14.20 -6.92 6.22
CA GLY A 161 13.01 -7.07 5.38
C GLY A 161 13.34 -6.89 3.92
N VAL A 162 12.69 -7.71 3.09
CA VAL A 162 12.70 -7.67 1.63
C VAL A 162 11.32 -8.00 1.07
N GLY A 163 10.96 -7.40 -0.07
CA GLY A 163 9.73 -7.68 -0.80
C GLY A 163 8.44 -7.20 -0.12
N PRO A 164 7.27 -7.58 -0.67
CA PRO A 164 5.96 -7.13 -0.21
C PRO A 164 5.66 -7.43 1.27
N GLY A 165 6.18 -8.53 1.82
CA GLY A 165 5.98 -8.92 3.21
C GLY A 165 7.00 -8.34 4.20
N GLY A 166 8.27 -8.22 3.78
CA GLY A 166 9.41 -7.82 4.60
C GLY A 166 9.38 -8.34 6.03
N ILE A 167 9.59 -7.45 7.01
CA ILE A 167 9.60 -7.79 8.43
C ILE A 167 8.60 -6.95 9.22
N THR A 168 8.25 -7.42 10.43
CA THR A 168 7.56 -6.62 11.43
C THR A 168 8.42 -6.48 12.69
N ALA A 169 8.67 -5.25 13.12
CA ALA A 169 9.38 -4.93 14.35
C ALA A 169 8.45 -4.38 15.44
N GLY A 170 8.98 -4.24 16.66
CA GLY A 170 8.26 -3.70 17.82
C GLY A 170 7.65 -4.79 18.73
N PRO A 171 6.72 -4.41 19.62
CA PRO A 171 6.10 -3.09 19.71
C PRO A 171 7.07 -2.01 20.24
N MET A 172 6.98 -0.80 19.68
CA MET A 172 7.47 0.43 20.31
C MET A 172 6.37 1.02 21.19
N HIS A 173 6.72 1.87 22.15
CA HIS A 173 5.76 2.49 23.06
C HIS A 173 5.76 4.01 22.89
N ALA A 174 4.57 4.61 22.83
CA ALA A 174 4.39 6.05 22.73
C ALA A 174 3.26 6.55 23.65
N LYS A 175 3.11 7.88 23.70
CA LYS A 175 1.96 8.55 24.29
C LYS A 175 1.27 9.46 23.30
N VAL A 176 -0.02 9.67 23.48
CA VAL A 176 -0.80 10.61 22.67
C VAL A 176 -0.14 12.00 22.70
N GLY A 177 0.10 12.56 21.52
CA GLY A 177 0.68 13.90 21.35
C GLY A 177 2.20 14.01 21.62
N GLU A 178 2.87 12.96 22.12
CA GLU A 178 4.32 12.94 22.30
C GLU A 178 5.02 12.34 21.06
N PRO A 179 6.12 12.95 20.57
CA PRO A 179 6.85 12.42 19.42
C PRO A 179 7.60 11.12 19.77
N LEU A 180 7.36 10.07 18.98
CA LEU A 180 8.12 8.83 18.98
C LEU A 180 9.11 8.83 17.80
N ALA A 181 10.41 8.79 18.08
CA ALA A 181 11.43 8.66 17.04
C ALA A 181 11.47 7.20 16.51
N VAL A 182 11.23 7.03 15.21
CA VAL A 182 11.32 5.74 14.51
C VAL A 182 12.48 5.80 13.52
N GLN A 183 13.47 4.95 13.72
CA GLN A 183 14.67 4.86 12.88
C GLN A 183 14.59 3.67 11.93
N ALA A 184 14.98 3.88 10.67
CA ALA A 184 15.12 2.84 9.66
C ALA A 184 16.47 2.95 8.96
N TRP A 185 17.05 1.80 8.64
CA TRP A 185 18.20 1.68 7.73
C TRP A 185 17.72 1.01 6.47
N ALA A 186 18.13 1.55 5.33
CA ALA A 186 17.87 0.94 4.04
C ALA A 186 19.14 0.92 3.18
N SER A 187 19.17 -0.03 2.27
CA SER A 187 20.20 -0.20 1.24
C SER A 187 19.60 -0.96 0.07
N ASP A 188 20.25 -0.89 -1.08
CA ASP A 188 19.82 -1.53 -2.30
C ASP A 188 21.04 -1.92 -3.14
N ASP A 189 20.89 -2.89 -4.04
CA ASP A 189 22.00 -3.30 -4.90
C ASP A 189 22.30 -2.29 -6.03
N GLY A 190 21.45 -1.27 -6.16
CA GLY A 190 21.62 -0.15 -7.09
C GLY A 190 21.35 -0.52 -8.54
N LYS A 191 20.83 -1.72 -8.80
CA LYS A 191 20.43 -2.12 -10.14
C LYS A 191 19.12 -1.46 -10.50
N VAL A 192 18.97 -1.20 -11.78
CA VAL A 192 17.75 -0.65 -12.35
C VAL A 192 17.34 -1.53 -13.52
N SER A 193 16.04 -1.77 -13.64
CA SER A 193 15.44 -2.54 -14.73
C SER A 193 14.51 -1.67 -15.59
N GLY A 194 14.01 -2.25 -16.68
CA GLY A 194 13.01 -1.61 -17.53
C GLY A 194 13.44 -0.29 -18.14
N ILE A 195 12.47 0.63 -18.30
CA ILE A 195 12.69 1.93 -18.93
C ILE A 195 13.67 2.82 -18.14
N ALA A 196 13.73 2.64 -16.81
CA ALA A 196 14.62 3.40 -15.94
C ALA A 196 16.11 3.14 -16.26
N ALA A 197 16.47 1.91 -16.62
CA ALA A 197 17.85 1.56 -16.99
C ALA A 197 18.38 2.35 -18.20
N MET A 198 17.50 2.68 -19.16
CA MET A 198 17.88 3.48 -20.33
C MET A 198 18.24 4.93 -19.96
N PHE A 199 17.61 5.49 -18.93
CA PHE A 199 17.88 6.86 -18.48
C PHE A 199 19.11 6.93 -17.56
N VAL A 200 19.28 5.96 -16.67
CA VAL A 200 20.38 5.96 -15.69
C VAL A 200 21.71 5.51 -16.29
N GLY A 201 21.68 4.54 -17.23
CA GLY A 201 22.89 3.97 -17.83
C GLY A 201 23.79 4.98 -18.55
N GLN A 202 23.27 6.16 -18.90
CA GLN A 202 24.04 7.25 -19.50
C GLN A 202 24.79 8.13 -18.47
N SER A 203 24.38 8.10 -17.20
CA SER A 203 24.90 9.00 -16.16
C SER A 203 25.97 8.36 -15.26
N GLY A 204 26.01 7.02 -15.17
CA GLY A 204 26.88 6.29 -14.24
C GLY A 204 26.52 6.47 -12.76
N ALA A 205 25.43 7.17 -12.44
CA ALA A 205 24.96 7.37 -11.07
C ALA A 205 24.05 6.22 -10.63
N THR A 206 24.21 5.75 -9.39
CA THR A 206 23.26 4.82 -8.77
C THR A 206 22.13 5.63 -8.14
N PRO A 207 20.87 5.40 -8.52
CA PRO A 207 19.75 6.14 -7.95
C PRO A 207 19.58 5.80 -6.46
N PRO A 208 19.13 6.74 -5.63
CA PRO A 208 18.77 6.46 -4.25
C PRO A 208 17.49 5.62 -4.19
N VAL A 209 17.22 5.07 -3.00
CA VAL A 209 15.91 4.53 -2.64
C VAL A 209 15.13 5.53 -1.81
N ASP A 210 13.81 5.47 -1.92
CA ASP A 210 12.89 6.29 -1.14
C ASP A 210 12.23 5.44 -0.06
N ILE A 211 12.33 5.86 1.21
CA ILE A 211 11.54 5.31 2.31
C ILE A 211 10.34 6.23 2.52
N THR A 212 9.13 5.70 2.34
CA THR A 212 7.87 6.42 2.63
C THR A 212 7.12 5.74 3.76
N TRP A 213 6.64 6.54 4.72
CA TRP A 213 5.89 6.11 5.88
C TRP A 213 4.38 6.27 5.70
N PHE A 214 3.65 5.28 6.18
CA PHE A 214 2.20 5.23 6.16
C PHE A 214 1.68 4.77 7.53
N LYS A 215 0.53 5.32 7.95
CA LYS A 215 -0.31 4.62 8.91
C LYS A 215 -0.97 3.45 8.17
N HIS A 216 -0.66 2.23 8.59
CA HIS A 216 -1.21 1.03 7.96
C HIS A 216 -2.44 0.54 8.73
N GLN A 217 -2.34 0.52 10.06
CA GLN A 217 -3.44 0.22 10.98
C GLN A 217 -3.39 1.15 12.21
N GLY A 218 -4.55 1.39 12.81
CA GLY A 218 -4.67 1.99 14.14
C GLY A 218 -5.76 3.07 14.24
N PRO A 219 -6.13 3.47 15.47
CA PRO A 219 -7.13 4.51 15.71
C PRO A 219 -6.60 5.90 15.37
N GLY A 220 -7.47 6.90 15.25
CA GLY A 220 -7.05 8.30 15.09
C GLY A 220 -6.10 8.61 13.92
N GLN A 221 -5.43 9.76 14.02
CA GLN A 221 -4.49 10.29 13.04
C GLN A 221 -3.05 10.02 13.47
N VAL A 222 -2.18 9.84 12.47
CA VAL A 222 -0.73 9.71 12.65
C VAL A 222 -0.06 10.79 11.80
N SER A 223 0.86 11.55 12.37
CA SER A 223 1.70 12.48 11.63
C SER A 223 3.17 12.08 11.70
N PHE A 224 3.86 12.22 10.58
CA PHE A 224 5.29 11.98 10.43
C PHE A 224 5.98 13.33 10.20
N SER A 225 7.07 13.62 10.93
CA SER A 225 7.84 14.84 10.71
C SER A 225 8.53 14.84 9.34
N GLU A 226 9.00 13.67 8.91
CA GLU A 226 9.53 13.41 7.57
C GLU A 226 8.84 12.15 7.01
N PRO A 227 7.77 12.31 6.20
CA PRO A 227 7.02 11.17 5.67
C PRO A 227 7.79 10.42 4.58
N THR A 228 8.71 11.07 3.86
CA THR A 228 9.53 10.42 2.82
C THR A 228 10.98 10.88 2.90
N ALA A 229 11.93 9.94 2.95
CA ALA A 229 13.36 10.24 2.94
C ALA A 229 14.08 9.48 1.81
N LYS A 230 15.04 10.16 1.16
CA LYS A 230 15.93 9.54 0.17
C LYS A 230 17.17 8.98 0.84
N ILE A 231 17.52 7.73 0.56
CA ILE A 231 18.71 7.04 1.08
C ILE A 231 19.59 6.62 -0.09
N PRO A 232 20.91 6.84 -0.06
CA PRO A 232 21.81 6.28 -1.06
C PRO A 232 21.65 4.76 -1.17
N ALA A 233 21.63 4.18 -2.37
CA ALA A 233 21.52 2.73 -2.54
C ALA A 233 22.61 1.95 -1.77
N ALA A 234 23.83 2.48 -1.71
CA ALA A 234 24.93 1.89 -0.93
C ALA A 234 24.64 1.75 0.58
N GLY A 235 23.62 2.44 1.07
CA GLY A 235 23.12 2.31 2.43
C GLY A 235 23.09 3.64 3.19
N GLY A 236 22.18 3.73 4.14
CA GLY A 236 22.07 4.84 5.09
C GLY A 236 20.94 4.62 6.08
N SER A 237 20.73 5.60 6.96
CA SER A 237 19.60 5.62 7.87
C SER A 237 18.86 6.95 7.84
N THR A 238 17.60 6.88 8.23
CA THR A 238 16.75 8.03 8.49
C THR A 238 15.99 7.82 9.79
N THR A 239 15.60 8.91 10.43
CA THR A 239 14.71 8.91 11.59
C THR A 239 13.57 9.86 11.28
N THR A 240 12.34 9.43 11.57
CA THR A 240 11.14 10.27 11.52
C THR A 240 10.50 10.29 12.89
N ASP A 241 10.02 11.45 13.32
CA ASP A 241 9.23 11.56 14.54
C ASP A 241 7.77 11.32 14.20
N VAL A 242 7.12 10.44 14.96
CA VAL A 242 5.74 10.01 14.76
C VAL A 242 4.89 10.48 15.93
N ILE A 243 3.80 11.19 15.66
CA ILE A 243 2.84 11.64 16.67
C ILE A 243 1.49 10.99 16.42
N PHE A 244 0.87 10.50 17.49
CA PHE A 244 -0.41 9.80 17.48
C PHE A 244 -1.48 10.66 18.16
N SER A 245 -2.67 10.72 17.58
CA SER A 245 -3.77 11.52 18.15
C SER A 245 -4.64 10.77 19.16
N GLU A 246 -4.56 9.43 19.21
CA GLU A 246 -5.40 8.58 20.05
C GLU A 246 -4.58 7.43 20.65
N ALA A 247 -5.03 6.90 21.79
CA ALA A 247 -4.45 5.71 22.40
C ALA A 247 -4.93 4.45 21.67
N GLY A 248 -4.07 3.44 21.57
CA GLY A 248 -4.38 2.16 20.94
C GLY A 248 -3.17 1.49 20.30
N GLU A 249 -3.44 0.41 19.59
CA GLU A 249 -2.43 -0.33 18.84
C GLU A 249 -2.39 0.15 17.38
N TYR A 250 -1.19 0.37 16.88
CA TYR A 250 -0.91 0.85 15.54
C TYR A 250 0.04 -0.10 14.83
N LEU A 251 -0.14 -0.18 13.51
CA LEU A 251 0.85 -0.72 12.60
C LEU A 251 1.27 0.40 11.66
N LEU A 252 2.53 0.81 11.73
CA LEU A 252 3.13 1.70 10.74
C LEU A 252 3.73 0.85 9.64
N ARG A 253 3.67 1.32 8.39
CA ARG A 253 4.33 0.69 7.25
C ARG A 253 5.38 1.65 6.69
N ALA A 254 6.61 1.16 6.57
CA ALA A 254 7.65 1.75 5.74
C ALA A 254 7.66 1.03 4.39
N ARG A 255 7.49 1.77 3.30
CA ARG A 255 7.72 1.26 1.94
C ARG A 255 9.04 1.81 1.43
N VAL A 256 9.92 0.94 1.00
CA VAL A 256 11.19 1.30 0.33
C VAL A 256 11.08 0.99 -1.15
N THR A 257 11.31 1.97 -2.00
CA THR A 257 11.23 1.84 -3.46
C THR A 257 12.53 2.28 -4.13
N ASP A 258 13.01 1.54 -5.11
CA ASP A 258 14.07 1.97 -6.03
C ASP A 258 13.48 2.74 -7.24
N LEU A 259 14.36 3.18 -8.16
CA LEU A 259 13.95 3.88 -9.40
C LEU A 259 13.17 2.98 -10.39
N GLY A 260 12.92 1.73 -10.05
CA GLY A 260 12.13 0.77 -10.80
C GLY A 260 10.84 0.35 -10.10
N GLY A 261 10.44 0.99 -8.98
CA GLY A 261 9.25 0.63 -8.18
C GLY A 261 7.97 0.38 -9.00
N PRO A 262 6.90 -0.16 -8.39
CA PRO A 262 5.79 -0.78 -9.11
C PRO A 262 5.08 0.14 -10.11
N GLU A 263 5.14 1.45 -9.90
CA GLU A 263 4.61 2.49 -10.81
C GLU A 263 5.35 2.54 -12.15
N MET A 264 6.65 2.24 -12.17
CA MET A 264 7.55 2.32 -13.31
C MET A 264 7.90 0.94 -13.91
N ALA A 265 7.63 -0.13 -13.16
CA ALA A 265 7.97 -1.52 -13.50
C ALA A 265 7.06 -2.16 -14.57
N GLY A 266 5.90 -1.55 -14.85
CA GLY A 266 4.91 -2.13 -15.76
C GLY A 266 4.32 -3.43 -15.23
N HIS A 267 4.66 -4.56 -15.84
CA HIS A 267 4.18 -5.88 -15.43
C HIS A 267 5.07 -6.55 -14.36
N SER A 268 6.27 -6.04 -14.10
CA SER A 268 7.11 -6.57 -13.02
C SER A 268 6.55 -6.12 -11.66
N GLN A 269 6.45 -7.05 -10.72
CA GLN A 269 6.06 -6.82 -9.33
C GLN A 269 7.32 -6.65 -8.46
N CYS A 270 8.29 -5.89 -8.99
CA CYS A 270 9.52 -5.45 -8.35
C CYS A 270 9.77 -3.96 -8.68
N CYS A 271 10.55 -3.18 -7.95
CA CYS A 271 11.24 -3.54 -6.73
C CYS A 271 10.85 -2.59 -5.60
N TRP A 272 10.05 -3.11 -4.68
CA TRP A 272 9.77 -2.45 -3.42
C TRP A 272 9.81 -3.45 -2.28
N THR A 273 10.05 -2.91 -1.09
CA THR A 273 9.92 -3.64 0.16
C THR A 273 8.95 -2.91 1.06
N ASN A 274 8.00 -3.63 1.64
CA ASN A 274 7.26 -3.13 2.79
C ASN A 274 7.84 -3.73 4.06
N SER A 275 7.85 -2.98 5.15
CA SER A 275 8.09 -3.52 6.49
C SER A 275 7.34 -2.71 7.52
N PHE A 276 7.04 -3.33 8.65
CA PHE A 276 6.06 -2.83 9.59
C PHE A 276 6.65 -2.59 10.96
N VAL A 277 6.12 -1.60 11.67
CA VAL A 277 6.47 -1.31 13.06
C VAL A 277 5.20 -1.28 13.88
N LYS A 278 5.09 -2.19 14.85
CA LYS A 278 4.02 -2.18 15.85
C LYS A 278 4.27 -1.06 16.85
N VAL A 279 3.24 -0.29 17.19
CA VAL A 279 3.32 0.76 18.21
C VAL A 279 2.13 0.67 19.14
N SER A 280 2.39 0.63 20.44
CA SER A 280 1.37 0.69 21.49
C SER A 280 1.37 2.10 22.10
N VAL A 281 0.25 2.81 21.95
CA VAL A 281 0.09 4.20 22.34
C VAL A 281 -0.81 4.29 23.57
N SER A 282 -0.30 4.91 24.62
CA SER A 282 -1.03 5.20 25.85
C SER A 282 -1.42 6.68 25.97
N ASN A 283 -2.28 7.02 26.92
CA ASN A 283 -2.61 8.43 27.20
C ASN A 283 -1.44 9.19 27.83
#